data_AF-A0A958D3G9-F1
#
_entry.id   AF-A0A958D3G9-F1
#
_cell.length_a   1.000
_cell.length_b   1.000
_cell.length_c   1.000
_cell.angle_alpha   90.00
_cell.angle_beta   90.00
_cell.angle_gamma   90.00
#
_symmetry.space_group_name_H-M   'P 1'
#
loop_
_entity.id
_entity.type
_entity.pdbx_description
1 polymer ?
#
loop_
_entity_poly.entity_id
_entity_poly.type
_entity_poly.pdbx_seq_one_letter_code
_entity_poly.pdbx_strand_id
1 'polypeptide(L)' 'PMNLKSFIEQIGDEQAAILFGVKPRTTASWRRGERLPRPAQAARIVRQTGGKVSFEEIYAARSAA' A
#
# COMPACT_ATOMS: atom_id res chain seq x y z
N PRO A 1 3.03 -2.47 12.86
CA PRO A 1 2.49 -2.09 11.54
C PRO A 1 3.12 -2.97 10.46
N MET A 2 2.41 -3.29 9.38
CA MET A 2 2.97 -4.04 8.24
C MET A 2 3.16 -3.11 7.05
N ASN A 3 4.07 -3.47 6.14
CA ASN A 3 4.22 -2.74 4.88
C ASN A 3 3.06 -2.97 3.90
N LEU A 4 2.93 -2.02 2.98
CA LEU A 4 1.86 -2.02 1.99
C LEU A 4 1.88 -3.25 1.09
N LYS A 5 3.07 -3.75 0.75
CA LYS A 5 3.21 -4.94 -0.08
C LYS A 5 2.60 -6.15 0.60
N SER A 6 2.99 -6.44 1.85
CA SER A 6 2.47 -7.58 2.61
C SER A 6 0.97 -7.47 2.85
N PHE A 7 0.45 -6.24 3.08
CA PHE A 7 -0.99 -6.02 3.19
C PHE A 7 -1.73 -6.39 1.90
N ILE A 8 -1.22 -5.96 0.74
CA ILE A 8 -1.83 -6.27 -0.55
C ILE A 8 -1.69 -7.76 -0.90
N GLU A 9 -0.57 -8.41 -0.55
CA GLU A 9 -0.42 -9.87 -0.69
C GLU A 9 -1.46 -10.64 0.12
N GLN A 10 -1.82 -10.15 1.30
CA GLN A 10 -2.80 -10.80 2.17
C GLN A 10 -4.24 -10.72 1.64
N ILE A 11 -4.65 -9.56 1.10
CA ILE A 11 -6.05 -9.35 0.67
C ILE A 11 -6.26 -9.47 -0.85
N GLY A 12 -5.18 -9.44 -1.62
CA GLY A 12 -5.20 -9.47 -3.07
C GLY A 12 -5.33 -8.09 -3.73
N ASP A 13 -4.84 -8.01 -4.97
CA ASP A 13 -4.76 -6.75 -5.75
C ASP A 13 -6.16 -6.13 -5.98
N GLU A 14 -7.19 -6.95 -6.22
CA GLU A 14 -8.57 -6.49 -6.46
C GLU A 14 -9.24 -5.93 -5.21
N GLN A 15 -9.16 -6.63 -4.07
CA GLN A 15 -9.74 -6.14 -2.82
C GLN A 15 -9.04 -4.88 -2.34
N ALA A 16 -7.71 -4.83 -2.46
CA ALA A 16 -6.95 -3.62 -2.17
C ALA A 16 -7.38 -2.44 -3.06
N ALA A 17 -7.65 -2.71 -4.34
CA ALA A 17 -8.06 -1.67 -5.28
C ALA A 17 -9.42 -1.07 -4.92
N ILE A 18 -10.37 -1.92 -4.55
CA ILE A 18 -11.69 -1.51 -4.04
C ILE A 18 -11.52 -0.69 -2.76
N LEU A 19 -10.76 -1.21 -1.79
CA LEU A 19 -10.55 -0.55 -0.49
C LEU A 19 -9.91 0.84 -0.63
N PHE A 20 -8.96 1.00 -1.55
CA PHE A 20 -8.20 2.23 -1.74
C PHE A 20 -8.78 3.16 -2.81
N GLY A 21 -9.80 2.71 -3.54
CA GLY A 21 -10.45 3.46 -4.62
C GLY A 21 -9.52 3.73 -5.80
N VAL A 22 -8.77 2.71 -6.24
CA VAL A 22 -7.84 2.77 -7.37
C VAL A 22 -8.07 1.58 -8.33
N LYS A 23 -7.32 1.52 -9.44
CA LYS A 23 -7.39 0.38 -10.37
C LYS A 23 -6.58 -0.82 -9.84
N PRO A 24 -6.97 -2.08 -10.10
CA PRO A 24 -6.19 -3.28 -9.72
C PRO A 24 -4.73 -3.26 -10.19
N ARG A 25 -4.47 -2.70 -11.38
CA ARG A 25 -3.09 -2.52 -11.86
C ARG A 25 -2.23 -1.62 -10.96
N THR A 26 -2.86 -0.67 -10.25
CA THR A 26 -2.17 0.28 -9.38
C THR A 26 -1.74 -0.41 -8.09
N THR A 27 -2.64 -1.18 -7.46
CA THR A 27 -2.30 -2.01 -6.29
C THR A 27 -1.28 -3.07 -6.63
N ALA A 28 -1.40 -3.72 -7.80
CA ALA A 28 -0.40 -4.67 -8.27
C ALA A 28 1.00 -4.03 -8.43
N SER A 29 1.07 -2.79 -8.92
CA SER A 29 2.34 -2.05 -9.02
C SER A 29 2.95 -1.72 -7.65
N TRP A 30 2.11 -1.41 -6.65
CA TRP A 30 2.56 -1.20 -5.26
C TRP A 30 3.03 -2.51 -4.61
N ARG A 31 2.30 -3.62 -4.81
CA ARG A 31 2.68 -4.94 -4.31
C ARG A 31 4.02 -5.41 -4.89
N ARG A 32 4.27 -5.14 -6.18
CA ARG A 32 5.55 -5.45 -6.83
C ARG A 32 6.68 -4.48 -6.49
N GLY A 33 6.39 -3.40 -5.76
CA GLY A 33 7.39 -2.38 -5.39
C GLY A 33 7.85 -1.50 -6.55
N GLU A 34 7.18 -1.55 -7.71
CA GLU A 34 7.53 -0.74 -8.89
C GLU A 34 7.24 0.75 -8.66
N ARG A 35 6.23 1.04 -7.85
CA ARG A 35 5.77 2.38 -7.53
C ARG A 35 5.35 2.45 -6.08
N LEU A 36 5.45 3.64 -5.50
CA LEU A 36 4.86 3.94 -4.20
C LEU A 36 3.61 4.81 -4.37
N PRO A 37 2.63 4.73 -3.45
CA PRO A 37 1.52 5.67 -3.41
C PRO A 37 2.03 7.10 -3.23
N ARG A 38 1.34 8.07 -3.84
CA ARG A 38 1.55 9.49 -3.54
C ARG A 38 1.10 9.81 -2.11
N PRO A 39 1.58 10.88 -1.45
CA PRO A 39 1.26 11.18 -0.06
C PRO A 39 -0.25 11.21 0.27
N ALA A 40 -1.06 11.82 -0.61
CA ALA A 40 -2.53 11.84 -0.44
C ALA A 40 -3.15 10.43 -0.48
N GLN A 41 -2.60 9.54 -1.31
CA GLN A 41 -3.04 8.16 -1.39
C GLN A 41 -2.54 7.34 -0.20
N ALA A 42 -1.31 7.58 0.28
CA ALA A 42 -0.79 6.98 1.50
C ALA A 42 -1.66 7.33 2.71
N ALA A 43 -2.08 8.59 2.85
CA ALA A 43 -3.02 9.01 3.89
C ALA A 43 -4.34 8.20 3.85
N ARG A 44 -4.87 7.99 2.65
CA ARG A 44 -6.07 7.17 2.45
C ARG A 44 -5.82 5.71 2.87
N ILE A 45 -4.70 5.13 2.49
CA ILE A 45 -4.33 3.76 2.86
C ILE A 45 -4.26 3.62 4.38
N VAL A 46 -3.56 4.51 5.08
CA VAL A 46 -3.45 4.46 6.56
C VAL A 46 -4.84 4.51 7.20
N ARG A 47 -5.70 5.42 6.73
CA ARG A 47 -7.08 5.53 7.22
C ARG A 47 -7.91 4.27 6.95
N GLN A 48 -7.90 3.76 5.72
CA GLN A 48 -8.73 2.61 5.34
C GLN A 48 -8.24 1.29 5.93
N THR A 49 -6.96 1.18 6.27
CA THR A 49 -6.40 0.00 6.94
C THR A 49 -6.50 0.07 8.46
N GLY A 50 -7.05 1.16 9.02
CA GLY A 50 -7.12 1.37 10.47
C GLY A 50 -5.74 1.39 11.12
N GLY A 51 -4.72 1.91 10.42
CA GLY A 51 -3.34 1.96 10.91
C GLY A 51 -2.55 0.65 10.82
N LYS A 52 -3.11 -0.42 10.26
CA LYS A 52 -2.35 -1.66 9.99
C LYS A 52 -1.16 -1.40 9.06
N VAL A 53 -1.35 -0.50 8.08
CA VAL A 53 -0.28 0.06 7.24
C VAL A 53 -0.03 1.50 7.70
N SER A 54 1.23 1.89 7.91
CA SER A 54 1.63 3.24 8.31
C SER A 54 2.36 3.98 7.19
N PHE A 55 2.52 5.30 7.32
CA PHE A 55 3.33 6.10 6.40
C PHE A 55 4.78 5.63 6.35
N GLU A 56 5.37 5.36 7.51
CA GLU A 56 6.73 4.83 7.64
C GLU A 56 6.87 3.55 6.83
N GLU A 57 5.97 2.58 7.01
CA GLU A 57 6.03 1.30 6.30
C GLU A 57 5.75 1.41 4.78
N ILE A 58 5.03 2.45 4.34
CA ILE A 58 4.83 2.73 2.90
C ILE A 58 6.11 3.26 2.25
N TYR A 59 6.92 4.04 2.98
CA TYR A 59 8.09 4.75 2.45
C TYR A 59 9.43 4.21 2.97
N ALA A 60 9.44 3.26 3.91
CA ALA A 60 10.62 2.62 4.47
C ALA A 60 11.40 1.78 3.45
N ALA A 61 10.82 1.54 2.28
CA ALA A 61 11.48 0.91 1.14
C ALA A 61 12.52 1.84 0.47
N ARG A 62 13.54 2.22 1.25
CA ARG A 62 14.88 2.59 0.74
C ARG A 62 16.02 2.56 1.78
N SER A 63 15.81 1.98 2.98
CA SER A 63 16.81 2.03 4.06
C SER A 63 17.52 0.70 4.35
N ALA A 64 17.21 -0.38 3.63
CA ALA A 64 17.97 -1.63 3.74
C ALA A 64 19.10 -1.60 2.69
N ALA A 65 20.28 -1.18 3.14
CA ALA A 65 21.56 -1.36 2.46
C ALA A 65 21.98 -2.84 2.46
#